data_AF-A0A958KAS4-F1
#
_entry.id   AF-A0A958KAS4-F1
#
_cell.length_a   1.000
_cell.length_b   1.000
_cell.length_c   1.000
_cell.angle_alpha   90.00
_cell.angle_beta   90.00
_cell.angle_gamma   90.00
#
_symmetry.space_group_name_H-M   'P 1'
#
loop_
_entity.id
_entity.type
_entity.pdbx_description
1 polymer ?
#
loop_
_entity_poly.entity_id
_entity_poly.type
_entity_poly.pdbx_seq_one_letter_code
_entity_poly.pdbx_strand_id
1 'polypeptide(L)'
;AIRTLSKDECAFVQEPNAERFISSHKEKREIRHASDDFSFPVTMYLYDDKLSIISSKEEDFALIVQSRELSRMQSTIFAMIWAALNSQ
;
A
#
# COMPACT_ATOMS: atom_id res chain seq x y z
N ALA A 1 4.90 -4.34 -2.33
CA ALA A 1 5.87 -3.43 -2.96
C ALA A 1 5.30 -2.02 -2.92
N ILE A 2 6.12 -1.01 -2.59
CA ILE A 2 5.72 0.40 -2.68
C ILE A 2 5.31 0.68 -4.14
N ARG A 3 4.06 1.05 -4.36
CA ARG A 3 3.60 1.59 -5.65
C ARG A 3 3.86 3.09 -5.65
N THR A 4 4.93 3.49 -6.35
CA THR A 4 5.12 4.89 -6.74
C THR A 4 4.47 5.08 -8.11
N LEU A 5 4.17 6.33 -8.46
CA LEU A 5 3.60 6.66 -9.78
C LEU A 5 4.48 6.09 -10.91
N SER A 6 5.80 6.32 -10.81
CA SER A 6 6.79 5.80 -11.76
C SER A 6 6.79 4.27 -11.87
N LYS A 7 6.59 3.55 -10.76
CA LYS A 7 6.53 2.07 -10.78
C LYS A 7 5.24 1.56 -11.41
N ASP A 8 4.11 2.22 -11.17
CA ASP A 8 2.84 1.87 -11.80
C ASP A 8 2.88 2.17 -13.31
N GLU A 9 3.46 3.30 -13.73
CA GLU A 9 3.69 3.61 -15.15
C GLU A 9 4.51 2.51 -15.85
N CYS A 10 5.61 2.07 -15.25
CA CYS A 10 6.40 0.95 -15.78
C CYS A 10 5.58 -0.35 -15.88
N ALA A 11 4.75 -0.62 -14.88
CA ALA A 11 3.91 -1.82 -14.85
C ALA A 11 2.85 -1.81 -15.95
N PHE A 12 2.22 -0.66 -16.25
CA PHE A 12 1.25 -0.55 -17.35
C PHE A 12 1.84 -0.86 -18.72
N VAL A 13 3.14 -0.61 -18.92
CA VAL A 13 3.82 -0.92 -20.19
C VAL A 13 4.11 -2.42 -20.31
N GLN A 14 4.45 -3.08 -19.21
CA GLN A 14 4.95 -4.45 -19.22
C GLN A 14 3.87 -5.51 -19.03
N GLU A 15 2.80 -5.19 -18.31
CA GLU A 15 1.80 -6.16 -17.86
C GLU A 15 0.43 -5.84 -18.48
N PRO A 16 -0.09 -6.69 -19.40
CA PRO A 16 -1.35 -6.43 -20.10
C PRO A 16 -2.58 -6.40 -19.17
N ASN A 17 -2.46 -6.91 -17.94
CA ASN A 17 -3.51 -6.89 -16.94
C ASN A 17 -3.35 -5.76 -15.90
N ALA A 18 -2.32 -4.92 -16.01
CA ALA A 18 -2.04 -3.87 -15.03
C ALA A 18 -3.17 -2.84 -14.90
N GLU A 19 -3.88 -2.56 -16.02
CA GLU A 19 -5.06 -1.70 -16.03
C GLU A 19 -6.15 -2.16 -15.05
N ARG A 20 -6.26 -3.47 -14.79
CA ARG A 20 -7.24 -4.00 -13.83
C ARG A 20 -6.90 -3.64 -12.39
N PHE A 21 -5.67 -3.26 -12.10
CA PHE A 21 -5.20 -2.94 -10.75
C PHE A 21 -5.10 -1.44 -10.49
N ILE A 22 -5.84 -0.60 -11.23
CA ILE A 22 -6.00 0.85 -10.98
C ILE A 22 -7.18 1.14 -10.06
N SER A 23 -7.35 2.39 -9.63
CA SER A 23 -8.55 2.85 -8.92
C SER A 23 -9.83 2.49 -9.69
N SER A 24 -10.78 1.84 -9.03
CA SER A 24 -12.06 1.42 -9.62
C SER A 24 -13.17 1.52 -8.58
N HIS A 25 -14.14 2.38 -8.86
CA HIS A 25 -15.32 2.53 -8.01
C HIS A 25 -16.17 1.25 -7.97
N LYS A 26 -16.30 0.54 -9.10
CA LYS A 26 -17.05 -0.73 -9.19
C LYS A 26 -16.45 -1.81 -8.28
N GLU A 27 -15.13 -1.85 -8.19
CA GLU A 27 -14.40 -2.81 -7.36
C GLU A 27 -14.07 -2.26 -5.96
N LYS A 28 -14.56 -1.07 -5.60
CA LYS A 28 -14.29 -0.37 -4.33
C LYS A 28 -12.78 -0.25 -4.02
N ARG A 29 -11.98 0.00 -5.05
CA ARG A 29 -10.53 0.18 -4.95
C ARG A 29 -10.16 1.62 -5.25
N GLU A 30 -9.35 2.21 -4.39
CA GLU A 30 -8.76 3.53 -4.59
C GLU A 30 -7.25 3.39 -4.40
N ILE A 31 -6.49 4.11 -5.21
CA ILE A 31 -5.03 4.17 -5.17
C ILE A 31 -4.65 5.63 -5.08
N ARG A 32 -3.73 5.92 -4.16
CA ARG A 32 -3.07 7.22 -4.02
C ARG A 32 -1.57 6.99 -4.02
N HIS A 33 -0.85 7.86 -4.70
CA HIS A 33 0.60 7.82 -4.78
C HIS A 33 1.19 8.87 -3.86
N ALA A 34 2.18 8.47 -3.07
CA ALA A 34 3.01 9.40 -2.32
C ALA A 34 4.16 9.91 -3.20
N SER A 35 4.73 11.07 -2.85
CA SER A 35 5.99 11.49 -3.47
C SER A 35 7.11 10.52 -3.12
N ASP A 36 8.17 10.51 -3.92
CA ASP A 36 9.30 9.60 -3.72
C ASP A 36 10.01 9.82 -2.36
N ASP A 37 9.85 11.01 -1.74
CA ASP A 37 10.35 11.31 -0.39
C ASP A 37 9.68 10.46 0.71
N PHE A 38 8.48 9.93 0.44
CA PHE A 38 7.72 9.08 1.36
C PHE A 38 7.88 7.58 1.02
N SER A 39 9.11 7.14 0.81
CA SER A 39 9.39 5.72 0.57
C SER A 39 9.43 4.92 1.87
N PHE A 40 8.47 4.02 2.07
CA PHE A 40 8.48 3.07 3.20
C PHE A 40 9.16 1.76 2.78
N PRO A 41 10.27 1.34 3.43
CA PRO A 41 11.05 0.17 2.97
C PRO A 41 10.32 -1.17 3.08
N VAL A 42 9.18 -1.20 3.78
CA VAL A 42 8.36 -2.39 4.00
C VAL A 42 6.98 -2.23 3.38
N THR A 43 6.38 -3.33 2.96
CA THR A 43 4.98 -3.36 2.53
C THR A 43 4.09 -3.76 3.69
N MET A 44 3.05 -2.97 3.96
CA MET A 44 2.10 -3.25 5.01
C MET A 44 0.71 -3.50 4.45
N TYR A 45 0.04 -4.54 4.94
CA TYR A 45 -1.39 -4.79 4.67
C TYR A 45 -2.17 -4.81 5.98
N LEU A 46 -3.26 -4.04 6.01
CA LEU A 46 -4.20 -3.97 7.11
C LEU A 46 -5.50 -4.65 6.68
N TYR A 47 -5.97 -5.62 7.47
CA TYR A 47 -7.25 -6.30 7.25
C TYR A 47 -7.79 -6.83 8.57
N ASP A 48 -9.07 -6.59 8.82
CA ASP A 48 -9.74 -6.90 10.08
C ASP A 48 -8.95 -6.43 11.31
N ASP A 49 -8.44 -7.37 12.12
CA ASP A 49 -7.63 -7.16 13.31
C ASP A 49 -6.15 -7.54 13.10
N LYS A 50 -5.71 -7.63 11.84
CA LYS A 50 -4.37 -8.09 11.45
C LYS A 50 -3.58 -7.04 10.70
N LEU A 51 -2.28 -7.06 10.95
CA LEU A 51 -1.27 -6.30 10.23
C LEU A 51 -0.24 -7.28 9.68
N SER A 52 -0.11 -7.33 8.36
CA SER A 52 0.99 -8.01 7.69
C SER A 52 2.08 -7.02 7.35
N ILE A 53 3.31 -7.34 7.73
CA ILE A 53 4.52 -6.59 7.36
C ILE A 53 5.38 -7.53 6.52
N ILE A 54 5.72 -7.09 5.32
CA ILE A 54 6.55 -7.81 4.37
C ILE A 54 7.76 -6.94 4.11
N SER A 55 8.95 -7.45 4.45
CA SER A 55 10.19 -6.73 4.27
C SER A 55 10.54 -6.56 2.80
N SER A 56 11.62 -5.82 2.55
CA SER A 56 12.25 -5.83 1.25
C SER A 56 12.88 -7.20 0.95
N LYS A 57 13.32 -7.38 -0.30
CA LYS A 57 13.99 -8.61 -0.74
C LYS A 57 15.32 -8.84 -0.02
N GLU A 58 15.93 -7.76 0.48
CA GLU A 58 17.22 -7.79 1.16
C GLU A 58 17.12 -8.34 2.59
N GLU A 59 16.03 -8.07 3.31
CA GLU A 59 15.84 -8.57 4.70
C GLU A 59 15.07 -9.90 4.76
N ASP A 60 14.34 -10.26 3.69
CA ASP A 60 13.66 -11.56 3.47
C ASP A 60 12.85 -12.10 4.66
N PHE A 61 11.97 -11.28 5.23
CA PHE A 61 11.00 -11.73 6.23
C PHE A 61 9.60 -11.18 5.98
N ALA A 62 8.62 -11.95 6.45
CA ALA A 62 7.25 -11.52 6.54
C ALA A 62 6.67 -11.96 7.88
N LEU A 63 5.86 -11.11 8.49
CA LEU A 63 5.16 -11.42 9.73
C LEU A 63 3.73 -10.92 9.67
N ILE A 64 2.84 -11.64 10.33
CA ILE A 64 1.43 -11.27 10.51
C ILE A 64 1.16 -11.18 11.99
N VAL A 65 0.78 -10.00 12.46
CA VAL A 65 0.37 -9.79 13.84
C VAL A 65 -1.15 -9.66 13.89
N GLN A 66 -1.81 -10.56 14.62
CA GLN A 66 -3.21 -10.40 14.99
C GLN A 66 -3.29 -9.65 16.33
N SER A 67 -3.67 -8.38 16.28
CA SER A 67 -3.87 -7.55 17.46
C SER A 67 -4.81 -6.40 17.13
N ARG A 68 -5.90 -6.31 17.88
CA ARG A 68 -6.90 -5.24 17.72
C ARG A 68 -6.33 -3.85 18.02
N GLU A 69 -5.43 -3.74 18.98
CA GLU A 69 -4.83 -2.46 19.35
C GLU A 69 -3.82 -2.00 18.29
N LEU A 70 -2.94 -2.91 17.86
CA LEU A 70 -1.94 -2.62 16.84
C LEU A 70 -2.60 -2.27 15.50
N SER A 71 -3.59 -3.05 15.06
CA SER A 71 -4.32 -2.78 13.82
C SER A 71 -5.05 -1.44 13.88
N ARG A 72 -5.64 -1.05 15.02
CA ARG A 72 -6.26 0.28 15.19
C ARG A 72 -5.25 1.42 15.13
N MET A 73 -4.14 1.30 15.84
CA MET A 73 -3.06 2.29 15.81
C MET A 73 -2.56 2.47 14.36
N GLN A 74 -2.26 1.36 13.69
CA GLN A 74 -1.74 1.38 12.33
C GLN A 74 -2.77 1.87 11.32
N SER A 75 -4.06 1.56 11.51
CA SER A 75 -5.15 2.12 10.70
C SER A 75 -5.26 3.63 10.85
N THR A 76 -5.01 4.16 12.05
CA THR A 76 -5.00 5.61 12.29
C THR A 76 -3.85 6.27 11.55
N ILE A 77 -2.65 5.67 11.61
CA ILE A 77 -1.48 6.14 10.84
C ILE A 77 -1.76 6.10 9.34
N PHE A 78 -2.32 4.99 8.84
CA PHE A 78 -2.73 4.87 7.44
C PHE A 78 -3.72 5.97 7.06
N ALA A 79 -4.77 6.21 7.86
CA ALA A 79 -5.77 7.23 7.57
C ALA A 79 -5.17 8.66 7.53
N MET A 80 -4.21 8.97 8.42
CA MET A 80 -3.51 10.24 8.40
C MET A 80 -2.68 10.42 7.13
N ILE A 81 -1.92 9.40 6.73
CA ILE A 81 -1.15 9.41 5.48
C ILE A 81 -2.11 9.51 4.29
N TRP A 82 -3.15 8.70 4.26
CA TRP A 82 -4.15 8.67 3.20
C TRP A 82 -4.80 10.04 2.98
N ALA A 83 -5.20 10.71 4.06
CA ALA A 83 -5.77 12.05 4.02
C ALA A 83 -4.78 13.12 3.53
N ALA A 84 -3.48 12.97 3.85
CA ALA A 84 -2.44 13.88 3.37
C ALA A 84 -2.16 13.73 1.87
N LEU A 85 -2.34 12.53 1.31
CA LEU A 85 -2.11 12.21 -0.10
C LEU A 85 -3.25 12.67 -1.03
N ASN A 86 -3.76 13.89 -0.85
CA ASN A 86 -4.90 14.44 -1.59
C ASN A 86 -4.97 13.96 -3.04
N SER A 87 -6.12 13.39 -3.41
CA SER A 87 -6.50 13.10 -4.78
C SER A 87 -6.54 14.40 -5.58
N GLN A 88 -5.48 14.70 -6.33
CA GLN A 88 -5.53 15.67 -7.43
C GLN A 88 -6.43 15.14 -8.55
#